data_AF-A0AAU8RM06-F1
#
_entry.id   AF-A0AAU8RM06-F1
#
_cell.length_a   1.000
_cell.length_b   1.000
_cell.length_c   1.000
_cell.angle_alpha   90.00
_cell.angle_beta   90.00
_cell.angle_gamma   90.00
#
_symmetry.space_group_name_H-M   'P 1'
#
loop_
_entity.id
_entity.type
_entity.pdbx_description
1 polymer ?
#
loop_
_entity_poly.entity_id
_entity_poly.type
_entity_poly.pdbx_seq_one_letter_code
_entity_poly.pdbx_strand_id
1 'polypeptide(L)'
;MEKLFQVESKRIKTIFIDESTFYLAEKRVLDKSKFIKMYEYSEMYDIVLKFTFTEIKQIKVENQKVNFKGNQKSDGFDISIKDITFDSEMNLKDFLSIIDKIQILNKKQVTENKFKSAYKSPGVIILIFGLTLSYLSSQNDLDFDSSSGKRKIAGKLLSLIFESLGPTLSLFIGIFISLLGAYSLWQKFQRPTELLIYDKKN
;
A
#
# COMPACT_ATOMS: atom_id res chain seq x y z
N MET A 1 -18.67 -1.32 10.38
CA MET A 1 -18.97 -1.21 11.83
C MET A 1 -19.08 0.26 12.20
N GLU A 2 -20.29 0.72 12.50
CA GLU A 2 -20.58 2.15 12.75
C GLU A 2 -20.95 2.40 14.22
N LYS A 3 -20.12 3.15 14.93
CA LYS A 3 -20.32 3.48 16.35
C LYS A 3 -20.22 4.97 16.59
N LEU A 4 -21.18 5.48 17.36
CA LEU A 4 -21.27 6.88 17.77
C LEU A 4 -21.03 6.94 19.28
N PHE A 5 -20.17 7.85 19.70
CA PHE A 5 -19.84 8.09 21.10
C PHE A 5 -20.06 9.55 21.44
N GLN A 6 -20.72 9.79 22.56
CA GLN A 6 -20.79 11.12 23.15
C GLN A 6 -19.62 11.30 24.10
N VAL A 7 -18.91 12.42 23.96
CA VAL A 7 -17.69 12.69 24.71
C VAL A 7 -17.70 14.10 25.29
N GLU A 8 -16.90 14.28 26.33
CA GLU A 8 -16.67 15.54 27.00
C GLU A 8 -15.23 15.98 26.75
N SER A 9 -15.05 16.99 25.90
CA SER A 9 -13.79 17.72 25.74
C SER A 9 -14.09 19.21 25.53
N LYS A 10 -13.04 20.05 25.57
CA LYS A 10 -13.14 21.47 25.24
C LYS A 10 -13.49 21.70 23.77
N ARG A 11 -12.98 20.86 22.87
CA ARG A 11 -13.11 21.04 21.41
C ARG A 11 -14.03 20.03 20.76
N ILE A 12 -14.16 18.83 21.31
CA ILE A 12 -14.93 17.73 20.71
C ILE A 12 -16.03 17.30 21.67
N LYS A 13 -17.22 17.07 21.12
CA LYS A 13 -18.39 16.59 21.86
C LYS A 13 -18.96 15.28 21.33
N THR A 14 -18.63 14.90 20.09
CA THR A 14 -19.06 13.63 19.51
C THR A 14 -17.92 13.00 18.71
N ILE A 15 -17.79 11.68 18.82
CA ILE A 15 -16.91 10.86 18.01
C ILE A 15 -17.76 9.87 17.23
N PHE A 16 -17.58 9.81 15.92
CA PHE A 16 -18.18 8.79 15.08
C PHE A 16 -17.08 7.98 14.40
N ILE A 17 -17.19 6.65 14.49
CA ILE A 17 -16.27 5.72 13.85
C ILE A 17 -17.06 4.90 12.85
N ASP A 18 -16.61 4.96 11.61
CA ASP A 18 -17.07 4.17 10.49
C ASP A 18 -15.99 3.13 10.10
N GLU A 19 -16.22 2.33 9.06
CA GLU A 19 -15.36 1.24 8.60
C GLU A 19 -13.95 1.65 8.21
N SER A 20 -13.77 2.89 7.77
CA SER A 20 -12.47 3.39 7.27
C SER A 20 -12.09 4.76 7.85
N THR A 21 -13.04 5.41 8.53
CA THR A 21 -12.97 6.83 8.83
C THR A 21 -13.34 7.10 10.28
N PHE A 22 -12.61 8.02 10.87
CA PHE A 22 -12.77 8.54 12.22
C PHE A 22 -13.17 10.01 12.14
N TYR A 23 -14.34 10.33 12.69
CA TYR A 23 -14.92 11.66 12.67
C TYR A 23 -14.96 12.23 14.09
N LEU A 24 -14.54 13.49 14.23
CA LEU A 24 -14.53 14.24 15.47
C LEU A 24 -15.37 15.50 15.28
N ALA A 25 -16.47 15.62 16.01
CA ALA A 25 -17.38 16.77 15.90
C ALA A 25 -17.28 17.69 17.11
N GLU A 26 -17.27 19.01 16.85
CA GLU A 26 -17.22 20.03 17.90
C GLU A 26 -18.55 20.17 18.67
N LYS A 27 -19.66 19.78 18.05
CA LYS A 27 -21.01 19.81 18.64
C LYS A 27 -21.50 18.40 18.95
N ARG A 28 -22.47 18.31 19.88
CA ARG A 28 -23.18 17.07 20.16
C ARG A 28 -24.09 16.73 18.97
N VAL A 29 -23.79 15.64 18.29
CA VAL A 29 -24.59 15.11 17.18
C VAL A 29 -25.10 13.73 17.58
N LEU A 30 -26.41 13.54 17.56
CA LEU A 30 -27.06 12.28 18.00
C LEU A 30 -27.37 11.34 16.83
N ASP A 31 -27.54 11.91 15.63
CA ASP A 31 -27.91 11.15 14.44
C ASP A 31 -26.66 10.73 13.65
N LYS A 32 -26.46 9.41 13.51
CA LYS A 32 -25.37 8.83 12.72
C LYS A 32 -25.49 9.18 11.24
N SER A 33 -26.73 9.32 10.74
CA SER A 33 -27.02 9.59 9.33
C SER A 33 -26.34 10.86 8.84
N LYS A 34 -26.20 11.86 9.72
CA LYS A 34 -25.53 13.13 9.41
C LYS A 34 -24.04 12.97 9.14
N PHE A 35 -23.39 11.99 9.73
CA PHE A 35 -21.98 11.68 9.46
C PHE A 35 -21.81 10.87 8.16
N ILE A 36 -22.73 9.94 7.91
CA ILE A 36 -22.71 9.09 6.70
C ILE A 36 -23.05 9.91 5.46
N LYS A 37 -24.04 10.79 5.57
CA LYS A 37 -24.55 11.64 4.49
C LYS A 37 -24.17 13.11 4.67
N MET A 38 -22.92 13.40 5.05
CA MET A 38 -22.47 14.79 5.24
C MET A 38 -22.75 15.70 4.04
N TYR A 39 -22.79 15.16 2.82
CA TYR A 39 -23.12 15.92 1.61
C TYR A 39 -24.54 16.51 1.61
N GLU A 40 -25.49 15.92 2.36
CA GLU A 40 -26.85 16.44 2.53
C GLU A 40 -26.94 17.50 3.64
N TYR A 41 -25.92 17.60 4.49
CA TYR A 41 -25.91 18.44 5.70
C TYR A 41 -24.66 19.34 5.68
N SER A 42 -24.72 20.45 4.94
CA SER A 42 -23.57 21.35 4.75
C SER A 42 -22.99 21.86 6.07
N GLU A 43 -23.83 22.03 7.10
CA GLU A 43 -23.40 22.48 8.42
C GLU A 43 -22.42 21.51 9.12
N MET A 44 -22.39 20.24 8.69
CA MET A 44 -21.50 19.24 9.24
C MET A 44 -20.05 19.47 8.82
N TYR A 45 -19.79 20.03 7.64
CA TYR A 45 -18.42 20.27 7.16
C TYR A 45 -17.67 21.28 8.04
N ASP A 46 -18.39 22.23 8.64
CA ASP A 46 -17.79 23.27 9.47
C ASP A 46 -17.44 22.78 10.89
N ILE A 47 -18.13 21.74 11.35
CA ILE A 47 -18.03 21.27 12.75
C ILE A 47 -17.37 19.90 12.89
N VAL A 48 -17.10 19.21 11.77
CA VAL A 48 -16.54 17.85 11.76
C VAL A 48 -15.14 17.84 11.18
N LEU A 49 -14.21 17.30 11.96
CA LEU A 49 -12.88 16.90 11.50
C LEU A 49 -12.91 15.42 11.09
N LYS A 50 -12.53 15.16 9.85
CA LYS A 50 -12.50 13.82 9.25
C LYS A 50 -11.06 13.32 9.13
N PHE A 51 -10.81 12.12 9.65
CA PHE A 51 -9.52 11.43 9.55
C PHE A 51 -9.72 10.01 9.03
N THR A 52 -8.98 9.62 8.00
CA THR A 52 -8.80 8.20 7.68
C THR A 52 -7.91 7.53 8.71
N PHE A 53 -8.02 6.21 8.90
CA PHE A 53 -7.17 5.51 9.88
C PHE A 53 -5.66 5.60 9.61
N THR A 54 -5.26 5.88 8.37
CA THR A 54 -3.85 6.13 8.01
C THR A 54 -3.33 7.50 8.44
N GLU A 55 -4.24 8.45 8.68
CA GLU A 55 -3.94 9.82 9.09
C GLU A 55 -3.82 9.96 10.61
N ILE A 56 -4.30 8.96 11.36
CA ILE A 56 -4.19 8.91 12.81
C ILE A 56 -2.76 8.49 13.18
N LYS A 57 -1.99 9.45 13.72
CA LYS A 57 -0.62 9.19 14.19
C LYS A 57 -0.61 8.47 15.53
N GLN A 58 -1.50 8.88 16.44
CA GLN A 58 -1.52 8.36 17.80
C GLN A 58 -2.88 8.55 18.48
N ILE A 59 -3.30 7.52 19.20
CA ILE A 59 -4.36 7.59 20.21
C ILE A 59 -3.76 7.05 21.50
N LYS A 60 -3.69 7.90 22.54
CA LYS A 60 -3.17 7.55 23.86
C LYS A 60 -4.30 7.62 24.88
N VAL A 61 -4.34 6.66 25.80
CA VAL A 61 -5.29 6.67 26.90
C VAL A 61 -4.51 6.78 28.20
N GLU A 62 -4.75 7.84 28.95
CA GLU A 62 -4.08 8.17 30.21
C GLU A 62 -5.15 8.56 31.23
N ASN A 63 -5.21 7.88 32.38
CA ASN A 63 -6.16 8.18 33.46
C ASN A 63 -7.62 8.33 32.98
N GLN A 64 -8.10 7.37 32.19
CA GLN A 64 -9.45 7.35 31.56
C GLN A 64 -9.72 8.47 30.54
N LYS A 65 -8.74 9.30 30.21
CA LYS A 65 -8.83 10.32 29.16
C LYS A 65 -8.14 9.85 27.89
N VAL A 66 -8.73 10.19 26.75
CA VAL A 66 -8.20 9.89 25.44
C VAL A 66 -7.57 11.13 24.83
N ASN A 67 -6.32 11.00 24.40
CA ASN A 67 -5.55 12.00 23.68
C ASN A 67 -5.38 11.52 22.23
N PHE A 68 -5.84 12.34 21.30
CA PHE A 68 -5.79 12.07 19.86
C PHE A 68 -4.76 12.97 19.18
N LYS A 69 -3.98 12.40 18.26
CA LYS A 69 -3.12 13.13 17.33
C LYS A 69 -3.25 12.54 15.93
N GLY A 70 -3.64 13.37 14.97
CA GLY A 70 -3.76 13.02 13.55
C GLY A 70 -3.15 14.10 12.66
N ASN A 71 -2.88 13.74 11.41
CA ASN A 71 -2.44 14.67 10.38
C ASN A 71 -3.43 14.61 9.21
N GLN A 72 -4.11 15.72 8.92
CA GLN A 72 -5.05 15.77 7.82
C GLN A 72 -4.30 16.08 6.53
N LYS A 73 -4.34 15.17 5.54
CA LYS A 73 -3.53 15.29 4.31
C LYS A 73 -3.82 16.55 3.49
N SER A 74 -5.02 17.11 3.60
CA SER A 74 -5.42 18.29 2.82
C SER A 74 -4.57 19.52 3.15
N ASP A 75 -4.19 19.69 4.41
CA ASP A 75 -3.53 20.92 4.87
C ASP A 75 -2.15 20.67 5.52
N GLY A 76 -1.75 19.41 5.71
CA GLY A 76 -0.44 19.06 6.29
C GLY A 76 -0.24 19.44 7.75
N PHE A 77 -1.29 19.93 8.42
CA PHE A 77 -1.26 20.31 9.82
C PHE A 77 -1.50 19.12 10.74
N ASP A 78 -0.64 19.02 11.77
CA ASP A 78 -0.84 18.10 12.88
C ASP A 78 -1.93 18.64 13.81
N ILE A 79 -3.07 17.95 13.84
CA ILE A 79 -4.17 18.23 14.76
C ILE A 79 -4.00 17.36 15.99
N SER A 80 -3.90 18.00 17.16
CA SER A 80 -3.87 17.33 18.46
C SER A 80 -5.06 17.76 19.30
N ILE A 81 -5.81 16.78 19.78
CA ILE A 81 -6.97 16.95 20.65
C ILE A 81 -6.69 16.18 21.93
N LYS A 82 -6.76 16.87 23.06
CA LYS A 82 -6.40 16.32 24.38
C LYS A 82 -7.63 16.24 25.27
N ASP A 83 -7.52 15.40 26.31
CA ASP A 83 -8.49 15.30 27.40
C ASP A 83 -9.92 14.99 26.92
N ILE A 84 -10.08 14.00 26.03
CA ILE A 84 -11.39 13.49 25.65
C ILE A 84 -11.86 12.50 26.71
N THR A 85 -12.94 12.82 27.40
CA THR A 85 -13.55 11.93 28.41
C THR A 85 -14.82 11.32 27.86
N PHE A 86 -15.06 10.03 28.11
CA PHE A 86 -16.30 9.37 27.71
C PHE A 86 -17.34 9.51 28.82
N ASP A 87 -18.61 9.58 28.42
CA ASP A 87 -19.77 9.65 29.32
C ASP A 87 -19.93 8.41 30.22
N SER A 88 -19.41 7.26 29.80
CA SER A 88 -19.41 6.02 30.59
C SER A 88 -18.14 5.20 30.37
N GLU A 89 -17.75 4.44 31.41
CA GLU A 89 -16.65 3.48 31.30
C GLU A 89 -16.92 2.38 30.25
N MET A 90 -18.19 2.00 30.06
CA MET A 90 -18.58 1.04 29.03
C MET A 90 -18.31 1.57 27.63
N ASN A 91 -18.65 2.84 27.37
CA ASN A 91 -18.35 3.48 26.08
C ASN A 91 -16.85 3.64 25.85
N LEU A 92 -16.06 3.90 26.90
CA LEU A 92 -14.60 3.90 26.80
C LEU A 92 -14.05 2.51 26.44
N LYS A 93 -14.54 1.44 27.07
CA LYS A 93 -14.13 0.06 26.76
C LYS A 93 -14.49 -0.33 25.33
N ASP A 94 -15.70 0.01 24.88
CA ASP A 94 -16.14 -0.20 23.50
C ASP A 94 -15.26 0.55 22.50
N PHE A 95 -14.94 1.82 22.80
CA PHE A 95 -14.05 2.63 22.00
C PHE A 95 -12.65 1.99 21.89
N LEU A 96 -12.06 1.58 23.02
CA LEU A 96 -10.77 0.90 23.05
C LEU A 96 -10.74 -0.37 22.20
N SER A 97 -11.79 -1.21 22.31
CA SER A 97 -11.90 -2.43 21.50
C SER A 97 -11.91 -2.13 20.00
N ILE A 98 -12.56 -1.05 19.57
CA ILE A 98 -12.58 -0.62 18.17
C ILE A 98 -11.21 -0.12 17.73
N ILE A 99 -10.55 0.71 18.55
CA ILE A 99 -9.22 1.23 18.25
C ILE A 99 -8.19 0.08 18.15
N ASP A 100 -8.24 -0.91 19.02
CA ASP A 100 -7.35 -2.08 18.95
C ASP A 100 -7.52 -2.85 17.65
N LYS A 101 -8.77 -3.06 17.21
CA LYS A 101 -9.06 -3.68 15.90
C LYS A 101 -8.48 -2.85 14.75
N ILE A 102 -8.63 -1.53 14.79
CA ILE A 102 -8.08 -0.62 13.78
C ILE A 102 -6.55 -0.67 13.75
N GLN A 103 -5.89 -0.69 14.91
CA GLN A 103 -4.43 -0.79 14.98
C GLN A 103 -3.91 -2.12 14.40
N ILE A 104 -4.61 -3.22 14.66
CA ILE A 104 -4.28 -4.53 14.08
C ILE A 104 -4.42 -4.48 12.55
N LEU A 105 -5.51 -3.89 12.04
CA LEU A 105 -5.74 -3.74 10.60
C LEU A 105 -4.69 -2.85 9.93
N ASN A 106 -4.34 -1.72 10.54
CA ASN A 106 -3.27 -0.83 10.05
C ASN A 106 -1.91 -1.55 10.01
N LYS A 107 -1.56 -2.34 11.05
CA LYS A 107 -0.31 -3.13 11.05
C LYS A 107 -0.30 -4.17 9.93
N LYS A 108 -1.42 -4.86 9.70
CA LYS A 108 -1.55 -5.83 8.59
C LYS A 108 -1.38 -5.14 7.24
N GLN A 109 -2.03 -3.99 7.01
CA GLN A 109 -1.93 -3.25 5.75
C GLN A 109 -0.52 -2.72 5.48
N VAL A 110 0.19 -2.21 6.51
CA VAL A 110 1.60 -1.80 6.37
C VAL A 110 2.48 -3.01 6.02
N THR A 111 2.21 -4.15 6.64
CA THR A 111 2.94 -5.40 6.39
C THR A 111 2.69 -5.88 4.96
N GLU A 112 1.44 -5.95 4.51
CA GLU A 112 1.07 -6.26 3.13
C GLU A 112 1.70 -5.31 2.12
N ASN A 113 1.70 -4.00 2.39
CA ASN A 113 2.34 -3.02 1.50
C ASN A 113 3.86 -3.21 1.43
N LYS A 114 4.52 -3.54 2.55
CA LYS A 114 5.94 -3.90 2.58
C LYS A 114 6.21 -5.19 1.80
N PHE A 115 5.39 -6.23 1.99
CA PHE A 115 5.48 -7.48 1.24
C PHE A 115 5.26 -7.27 -0.25
N LYS A 116 4.24 -6.50 -0.64
CA LYS A 116 3.93 -6.17 -2.04
C LYS A 116 5.04 -5.34 -2.67
N SER A 117 5.66 -4.44 -1.92
CA SER A 117 6.84 -3.68 -2.36
C SER A 117 8.06 -4.58 -2.55
N ALA A 118 8.32 -5.49 -1.60
CA ALA A 118 9.40 -6.46 -1.69
C ALA A 118 9.21 -7.41 -2.88
N TYR A 119 8.01 -7.92 -3.11
CA TYR A 119 7.69 -8.80 -4.25
C TYR A 119 7.75 -8.09 -5.60
N LYS A 120 7.46 -6.78 -5.63
CA LYS A 120 7.60 -5.94 -6.83
C LYS A 120 9.03 -5.45 -7.06
N SER A 121 9.94 -5.66 -6.11
CA SER A 121 11.34 -5.30 -6.29
C SER A 121 11.96 -6.22 -7.34
N PRO A 122 12.56 -5.68 -8.41
CA PRO A 122 13.28 -6.47 -9.42
C PRO A 122 14.30 -7.41 -8.78
N GLY A 123 14.89 -7.02 -7.64
CA GLY A 123 15.90 -7.80 -6.92
C GLY A 123 15.43 -9.16 -6.40
N VAL A 124 14.18 -9.31 -5.98
CA VAL A 124 13.66 -10.62 -5.48
C VAL A 124 13.44 -11.58 -6.64
N ILE A 125 12.92 -11.08 -7.76
CA ILE A 125 12.76 -11.86 -8.99
C ILE A 125 14.14 -12.26 -9.54
N ILE A 126 15.11 -11.33 -9.53
CA ILE A 126 16.50 -11.59 -9.96
C ILE A 126 17.18 -12.60 -9.02
N LEU A 127 16.95 -12.56 -7.70
CA LEU A 127 17.49 -13.54 -6.76
C LEU A 127 16.93 -14.94 -6.97
N ILE A 128 15.61 -15.07 -7.18
CA ILE A 128 14.97 -16.35 -7.48
C ILE A 128 15.48 -16.91 -8.81
N PHE A 129 15.60 -16.06 -9.84
CA PHE A 129 16.20 -16.44 -11.13
C PHE A 129 17.68 -16.80 -11.01
N GLY A 130 18.45 -16.07 -10.20
CA GLY A 130 19.86 -16.31 -9.96
C GLY A 130 20.11 -17.63 -9.24
N LEU A 131 19.32 -17.93 -8.19
CA LEU A 131 19.43 -19.19 -7.45
C LEU A 131 19.04 -20.40 -8.29
N THR A 132 18.00 -20.26 -9.13
CA THR A 132 17.63 -21.32 -10.09
C THR A 132 18.70 -21.52 -11.16
N LEU A 133 19.31 -20.45 -11.68
CA LEU A 133 20.47 -20.52 -12.59
C LEU A 133 21.70 -21.16 -11.93
N SER A 134 22.04 -20.79 -10.70
CA SER A 134 23.17 -21.36 -9.96
C SER A 134 22.96 -22.83 -9.62
N TYR A 135 21.74 -23.24 -9.24
CA TYR A 135 21.40 -24.65 -8.99
C TYR A 135 21.50 -25.49 -10.27
N LEU A 136 20.98 -24.98 -11.38
CA LEU A 136 21.07 -25.65 -12.68
C LEU A 136 22.51 -25.72 -13.20
N SER A 137 23.31 -24.71 -12.90
CA SER A 137 24.74 -24.68 -13.18
C SER A 137 25.53 -25.70 -12.37
N SER A 138 25.23 -25.87 -11.08
CA SER A 138 25.97 -26.79 -10.21
C SER A 138 25.68 -28.26 -10.51
N GLN A 139 24.55 -28.57 -11.14
CA GLN A 139 24.23 -29.94 -11.55
C GLN A 139 24.80 -30.35 -12.90
N ASN A 140 25.18 -29.41 -13.78
CA ASN A 140 25.38 -29.70 -15.20
C ASN A 140 26.71 -29.19 -15.81
N ASP A 141 27.73 -28.86 -15.00
CA ASP A 141 29.05 -28.38 -15.47
C ASP A 141 28.94 -27.38 -16.65
N LEU A 142 28.14 -26.34 -16.45
CA LEU A 142 27.87 -25.34 -17.49
C LEU A 142 29.05 -24.36 -17.57
N ASP A 143 29.79 -24.44 -18.67
CA ASP A 143 30.95 -23.59 -18.94
C ASP A 143 30.50 -22.22 -19.50
N PHE A 144 30.63 -21.16 -18.69
CA PHE A 144 30.08 -19.83 -18.99
C PHE A 144 30.96 -18.95 -19.88
N ASP A 145 32.15 -19.40 -20.23
CA ASP A 145 33.20 -18.54 -20.79
C ASP A 145 33.11 -18.32 -22.31
N SER A 146 32.28 -19.11 -23.03
CA SER A 146 32.14 -18.95 -24.50
C SER A 146 30.78 -18.41 -24.93
N SER A 147 30.77 -17.54 -25.95
CA SER A 147 29.55 -17.02 -26.59
C SER A 147 28.67 -18.13 -27.20
N SER A 148 29.26 -19.27 -27.56
CA SER A 148 28.54 -20.48 -27.97
C SER A 148 27.88 -21.21 -26.78
N GLY A 149 28.55 -21.24 -25.62
CA GLY A 149 28.01 -21.78 -24.37
C GLY A 149 26.77 -21.04 -23.92
N LYS A 150 26.80 -19.70 -23.94
CA LYS A 150 25.65 -18.84 -23.56
C LYS A 150 24.40 -19.08 -24.44
N ARG A 151 24.56 -19.31 -25.74
CA ARG A 151 23.44 -19.63 -26.66
C ARG A 151 22.89 -21.04 -26.45
N LYS A 152 23.76 -22.02 -26.20
CA LYS A 152 23.35 -23.40 -25.86
C LYS A 152 22.62 -23.48 -24.52
N ILE A 153 23.01 -22.66 -23.54
CA ILE A 153 22.38 -22.55 -22.22
C ILE A 153 20.97 -21.96 -22.34
N ALA A 154 20.78 -20.86 -23.09
CA ALA A 154 19.45 -20.28 -23.29
C ALA A 154 18.49 -21.27 -23.97
N GLY A 155 18.97 -22.00 -24.99
CA GLY A 155 18.18 -23.04 -25.67
C GLY A 155 17.83 -24.22 -24.77
N LYS A 156 18.76 -24.71 -23.93
CA LYS A 156 18.52 -25.81 -22.98
C LYS A 156 17.66 -25.41 -21.77
N LEU A 157 17.80 -24.18 -21.28
CA LEU A 157 16.92 -23.63 -20.25
C LEU A 157 15.49 -23.52 -20.75
N LEU A 158 15.31 -23.00 -21.97
CA LEU A 158 14.01 -23.01 -22.62
C LEU A 158 13.49 -24.45 -22.72
N SER A 159 14.25 -25.40 -23.26
CA SER A 159 13.77 -26.77 -23.42
C SER A 159 13.34 -27.43 -22.10
N LEU A 160 14.09 -27.23 -21.01
CA LEU A 160 13.74 -27.75 -19.68
C LEU A 160 12.50 -27.08 -19.07
N ILE A 161 12.35 -25.76 -19.27
CA ILE A 161 11.15 -25.01 -18.87
C ILE A 161 9.93 -25.49 -19.67
N PHE A 162 10.09 -25.73 -20.98
CA PHE A 162 9.06 -26.26 -21.88
C PHE A 162 8.67 -27.70 -21.51
N GLU A 163 9.62 -28.56 -21.15
CA GLU A 163 9.37 -29.94 -20.71
C GLU A 163 8.69 -30.02 -19.34
N SER A 164 9.09 -29.18 -18.38
CA SER A 164 8.55 -29.19 -17.02
C SER A 164 7.15 -28.60 -16.89
N LEU A 165 6.78 -27.62 -17.73
CA LEU A 165 5.50 -26.90 -17.63
C LEU A 165 4.42 -27.46 -18.56
N GLY A 166 4.79 -28.38 -19.46
CA GLY A 166 3.91 -28.94 -20.47
C GLY A 166 3.63 -27.98 -21.64
N PRO A 167 3.12 -28.50 -22.76
CA PRO A 167 3.00 -27.76 -24.02
C PRO A 167 2.07 -26.54 -23.96
N THR A 168 1.04 -26.56 -23.10
CA THR A 168 0.05 -25.48 -23.05
C THR A 168 0.57 -24.22 -22.35
N LEU A 169 1.16 -24.37 -21.15
CA LEU A 169 1.73 -23.25 -20.37
C LEU A 169 2.94 -22.62 -21.06
N SER A 170 3.68 -23.43 -21.78
CA SER A 170 4.89 -23.01 -22.45
C SER A 170 4.61 -22.24 -23.75
N LEU A 171 3.49 -22.54 -24.43
CA LEU A 171 2.94 -21.72 -25.51
C LEU A 171 2.50 -20.34 -25.00
N PHE A 172 1.89 -20.26 -23.81
CA PHE A 172 1.56 -18.98 -23.17
C PHE A 172 2.81 -18.16 -22.84
N ILE A 173 3.86 -18.78 -22.30
CA ILE A 173 5.13 -18.11 -22.00
C ILE A 173 5.80 -17.60 -23.29
N GLY A 174 5.79 -18.40 -24.37
CA GLY A 174 6.33 -18.00 -25.68
C GLY A 174 5.59 -16.79 -26.28
N ILE A 175 4.25 -16.78 -26.23
CA ILE A 175 3.43 -15.64 -26.64
C ILE A 175 3.77 -14.41 -25.80
N PHE A 176 3.91 -14.58 -24.48
CA PHE A 176 4.19 -13.48 -23.56
C PHE A 176 5.58 -12.86 -23.80
N ILE A 177 6.61 -13.68 -24.01
CA ILE A 177 7.97 -13.22 -24.35
C ILE A 177 7.97 -12.50 -25.70
N SER A 178 7.23 -13.02 -26.69
CA SER A 178 7.14 -12.40 -28.02
C SER A 178 6.45 -11.03 -27.97
N LEU A 179 5.37 -10.90 -27.21
CA LEU A 179 4.67 -9.62 -26.98
C LEU A 179 5.58 -8.60 -26.26
N LEU A 180 6.33 -9.03 -25.24
CA LEU A 180 7.29 -8.17 -24.54
C LEU A 180 8.44 -7.72 -25.46
N GLY A 181 8.95 -8.61 -26.31
CA GLY A 181 9.98 -8.27 -27.30
C GLY A 181 9.49 -7.27 -28.33
N ALA A 182 8.29 -7.48 -28.89
CA ALA A 182 7.65 -6.55 -29.83
C ALA A 182 7.40 -5.18 -29.18
N TYR A 183 6.92 -5.15 -27.95
CA TYR A 183 6.71 -3.91 -27.19
C TYR A 183 8.02 -3.15 -26.92
N SER A 184 9.09 -3.87 -26.55
CA SER A 184 10.40 -3.27 -26.30
C SER A 184 11.02 -2.69 -27.57
N LEU A 185 10.90 -3.39 -28.71
CA LEU A 185 11.30 -2.88 -30.02
C LEU A 185 10.48 -1.65 -30.42
N TRP A 186 9.17 -1.68 -30.22
CA TRP A 186 8.29 -0.55 -30.49
C TRP A 186 8.65 0.70 -29.66
N GLN A 187 8.94 0.53 -28.37
CA GLN A 187 9.45 1.64 -27.54
C GLN A 187 10.79 2.20 -28.04
N LYS A 188 11.70 1.34 -28.52
CA LYS A 188 12.97 1.76 -29.13
C LYS A 188 12.76 2.57 -30.40
N PHE A 189 11.76 2.25 -31.21
CA PHE A 189 11.42 3.02 -32.41
C PHE A 189 10.74 4.36 -32.09
N GLN A 190 9.99 4.46 -30.98
CA GLN A 190 9.37 5.72 -30.58
C GLN A 190 10.27 6.67 -29.80
N ARG A 191 11.42 6.20 -29.30
CA ARG A 191 12.45 7.04 -28.67
C ARG A 191 13.62 7.18 -29.63
N PRO A 192 13.67 8.22 -30.50
CA PRO A 192 14.87 8.46 -31.30
C PRO A 192 16.04 8.60 -30.33
N THR A 193 17.08 7.79 -30.56
CA THR A 193 18.33 7.87 -29.81
C THR A 193 18.82 9.31 -29.94
N GLU A 194 18.99 10.02 -28.83
CA GLU A 194 19.51 11.39 -28.84
C GLU A 194 20.82 11.40 -29.65
N LEU A 195 20.76 11.98 -30.85
CA LEU A 195 21.94 12.27 -31.64
C LEU A 195 22.72 13.31 -30.83
N LEU A 196 23.82 12.89 -30.21
CA LEU A 196 24.83 13.78 -29.69
C LEU A 196 25.39 14.60 -30.86
N ILE A 197 24.78 15.77 -31.11
CA ILE A 197 25.31 16.76 -32.03
C ILE A 197 26.59 17.30 -31.38
N TYR A 198 27.74 16.86 -31.90
CA TYR A 198 29.02 17.52 -31.62
C TYR A 198 29.00 18.90 -32.27
N ASP A 199 28.76 19.93 -31.47
CA ASP A 199 28.98 21.32 -31.88
C ASP A 199 30.49 21.55 -32.01
N LYS A 200 30.99 21.50 -33.24
CA LYS A 200 32.40 21.76 -33.56
C LYS A 200 32.56 23.26 -33.78
N LYS A 201 32.89 23.99 -32.72
CA LYS A 201 33.47 25.33 -32.86
C LYS A 201 34.89 25.23 -33.45
N ASN A 202 35.02 25.66 -34.69
CA ASN A 202 36.11 26.49 -35.19
C ASN A 202 35.66 27.19 -36.48
#